data_AF-A0ABD0LD52-F1
#
_entry.id   AF-A0ABD0LD52-F1
#
_cell.length_a   1.000
_cell.length_b   1.000
_cell.length_c   1.000
_cell.angle_alpha   90.00
_cell.angle_beta   90.00
_cell.angle_gamma   90.00
#
_symmetry.space_group_name_H-M   'P 1'
#
loop_
_entity.id
_entity.type
_entity.pdbx_description
1 polymer ?
#
loop_
_entity_poly.entity_id
_entity_poly.type
_entity_poly.pdbx_seq_one_letter_code
_entity_poly.pdbx_strand_id
1 'polypeptide(L)'
;MGNNQVQLCNETGHAVRCLTFNNSDIVYWIPRDYVQLPVTGEPVTVDGLQGGGAVKIGIVYNEDFDEGRSYFDLFQLDHGTTLHITVLI
;
A
#
# COMPACT_ATOMS: atom_id res chain seq x y z
N MET A 1 -11.96 -1.02 19.56
CA MET A 1 -11.68 -1.89 18.41
C MET A 1 -10.26 -1.57 17.97
N GLY A 2 -9.38 -2.57 17.83
CA GLY A 2 -7.97 -2.35 17.46
C GLY A 2 -7.84 -1.92 16.00
N ASN A 3 -6.70 -1.33 15.64
CA ASN A 3 -6.40 -1.03 14.24
C ASN A 3 -6.28 -2.34 13.45
N ASN A 4 -6.78 -2.35 12.23
CA ASN A 4 -6.52 -3.47 11.32
C ASN A 4 -5.07 -3.37 10.86
N GLN A 5 -4.37 -4.48 10.68
CA GLN A 5 -2.95 -4.48 10.34
C GLN A 5 -2.72 -5.51 9.24
N VAL A 6 -1.85 -5.19 8.30
CA VAL A 6 -1.41 -6.08 7.23
C VAL A 6 0.10 -6.02 7.12
N GLN A 7 0.70 -7.03 6.51
CA GLN A 7 2.12 -7.06 6.22
C GLN A 7 2.35 -6.94 4.73
N LEU A 8 3.33 -6.16 4.32
CA LEU A 8 3.70 -5.98 2.91
C LEU A 8 5.13 -6.43 2.70
N CYS A 9 5.33 -7.31 1.72
CA CYS A 9 6.63 -7.82 1.31
C CYS A 9 6.93 -7.34 -0.10
N ASN A 10 8.00 -6.57 -0.29
CA ASN A 10 8.41 -6.09 -1.59
C ASN A 10 9.49 -6.98 -2.19
N GLU A 11 9.11 -7.75 -3.21
CA GLU A 11 9.96 -8.72 -3.92
C GLU A 11 10.28 -8.24 -5.35
N THR A 12 10.04 -6.97 -5.68
CA THR A 12 10.17 -6.43 -7.04
C THR A 12 11.62 -6.11 -7.44
N GLY A 13 12.56 -6.13 -6.49
CA GLY A 13 13.95 -5.73 -6.72
C GLY A 13 14.18 -4.22 -6.88
N HIS A 14 13.15 -3.39 -6.70
CA HIS A 14 13.24 -1.93 -6.64
C HIS A 14 12.35 -1.37 -5.53
N ALA A 15 12.56 -0.11 -5.16
CA ALA A 15 11.77 0.50 -4.10
C ALA A 15 10.35 0.82 -4.58
N VAL A 16 9.35 0.33 -3.85
CA VAL A 16 7.94 0.65 -4.08
C VAL A 16 7.38 1.40 -2.87
N ARG A 17 6.27 2.11 -3.08
CA ARG A 17 5.61 2.87 -2.02
C ARG A 17 4.23 2.33 -1.75
N CYS A 18 3.83 2.34 -0.49
CA CYS A 18 2.49 2.01 -0.06
C CYS A 18 1.80 3.25 0.52
N LEU A 19 0.55 3.44 0.12
CA LEU A 19 -0.36 4.45 0.62
C LEU A 19 -1.51 3.79 1.35
N THR A 20 -1.94 4.33 2.48
CA THR A 20 -3.16 3.87 3.16
C THR A 20 -4.32 4.82 2.93
N PHE A 21 -5.53 4.28 2.80
CA PHE A 21 -6.75 5.05 2.57
C PHE A 21 -7.86 4.65 3.55
N ASN A 22 -8.72 5.61 3.91
CA ASN A 22 -10.07 5.24 4.36
C ASN A 22 -10.98 4.94 3.17
N ASN A 23 -12.14 4.35 3.45
CA ASN A 23 -13.16 4.05 2.44
C ASN A 23 -13.57 5.26 1.58
N SER A 24 -13.69 6.44 2.18
CA SER A 24 -14.09 7.68 1.47
C SER A 24 -12.95 8.35 0.72
N ASP A 25 -11.72 8.18 1.21
CA ASP A 25 -10.58 8.98 0.76
C ASP A 25 -10.02 8.51 -0.58
N ILE A 26 -10.27 7.24 -0.92
CA ILE A 26 -9.86 6.65 -2.20
C ILE A 26 -10.49 7.36 -3.41
N VAL A 27 -11.70 7.92 -3.25
CA VAL A 27 -12.42 8.64 -4.31
C VAL A 27 -11.75 9.97 -4.65
N TYR A 28 -11.11 10.59 -3.66
CA TYR A 28 -10.47 11.89 -3.78
C TYR A 28 -8.94 11.79 -3.82
N TRP A 29 -8.41 10.56 -3.81
CA TRP A 29 -6.99 10.29 -3.75
C TRP A 29 -6.29 11.05 -2.60
N ILE A 30 -6.86 10.99 -1.41
CA ILE A 30 -6.30 11.62 -0.20
C ILE A 30 -5.66 10.53 0.66
N PRO A 31 -4.40 10.15 0.42
CA PRO A 31 -3.70 9.18 1.25
C PRO A 31 -3.56 9.70 2.68
N ARG A 32 -3.57 8.78 3.64
CA ARG A 32 -3.45 9.11 5.06
C ARG A 32 -2.05 8.92 5.57
N ASP A 33 -1.49 7.74 5.29
CA ASP A 33 -0.09 7.46 5.58
C ASP A 33 0.65 7.03 4.32
N TYR A 34 1.95 7.29 4.36
CA TYR A 34 2.92 6.92 3.35
C TYR A 34 3.97 6.01 3.98
N VAL A 35 4.19 4.85 3.37
CA VAL A 35 5.19 3.87 3.82
C VAL A 35 6.05 3.46 2.64
N GLN A 36 7.37 3.71 2.74
CA GLN A 36 8.35 3.20 1.78
C GLN A 36 8.61 1.72 2.10
N LEU A 37 8.44 0.83 1.11
CA LEU A 37 8.75 -0.58 1.31
C LEU A 37 10.22 -0.86 0.96
N PRO A 38 10.96 -1.57 1.84
CA PRO A 38 12.36 -1.90 1.60
C PRO A 38 12.48 -2.87 0.42
N VAL A 39 13.63 -2.86 -0.26
CA VAL A 39 13.89 -3.73 -1.43
C VAL A 39 14.30 -5.15 -1.01
N THR A 40 14.41 -5.40 0.30
CA THR A 40 14.97 -6.63 0.87
C THR A 40 13.99 -7.80 0.95
N GLY A 41 12.71 -7.59 0.60
CA GLY A 41 11.64 -8.58 0.82
C GLY A 41 11.19 -8.70 2.28
N GLU A 42 11.78 -7.93 3.19
CA GLU A 42 11.39 -7.96 4.60
C GLU A 42 9.97 -7.42 4.80
N PRO A 43 9.14 -8.10 5.61
CA PRO A 43 7.76 -7.69 5.83
C PRO A 43 7.70 -6.38 6.62
N VAL A 44 6.92 -5.43 6.10
CA VAL A 44 6.58 -4.18 6.80
C VAL A 44 5.13 -4.22 7.23
N THR A 45 4.89 -4.01 8.53
CA THR A 45 3.53 -3.87 9.05
C THR A 45 2.96 -2.51 8.69
N VAL A 46 1.76 -2.51 8.11
CA VAL A 46 1.01 -1.31 7.77
C VAL A 46 -0.34 -1.36 8.49
N ASP A 47 -0.65 -0.27 9.17
CA ASP A 47 -1.91 -0.11 9.88
C ASP A 47 -2.98 0.44 8.93
N GLY A 48 -4.15 -0.22 8.93
CA GLY A 48 -5.35 0.32 8.35
C GLY A 48 -6.10 1.20 9.32
N LEU A 49 -6.53 2.34 8.79
CA LEU A 49 -7.37 3.28 9.52
C LEU A 49 -8.80 2.73 9.61
N GLN A 50 -9.39 2.92 10.79
CA GLN A 50 -10.50 2.12 11.30
C GLN A 50 -11.76 2.12 10.41
N GLY A 51 -12.34 0.93 10.23
CA GLY A 51 -13.69 0.73 9.71
C GLY A 51 -13.78 -0.39 8.66
N GLY A 52 -14.58 -1.41 8.90
CA GLY A 52 -14.97 -2.40 7.87
C GLY A 52 -14.09 -3.64 7.72
N GLY A 53 -13.24 -3.97 8.70
CA GLY A 53 -12.54 -5.27 8.77
C GLY A 53 -11.34 -5.45 7.82
N ALA A 54 -11.10 -4.52 6.91
CA ALA A 54 -10.01 -4.56 5.94
C ALA A 54 -9.17 -3.27 5.95
N VAL A 55 -7.97 -3.37 5.38
CA VAL A 55 -7.01 -2.29 5.15
C VAL A 55 -6.98 -2.00 3.65
N LYS A 56 -7.20 -0.74 3.27
CA LYS A 56 -7.12 -0.31 1.88
C LYS A 56 -5.78 0.32 1.60
N ILE A 57 -5.06 -0.26 0.64
CA ILE A 57 -3.73 0.20 0.26
C ILE A 57 -3.64 0.47 -1.23
N GLY A 58 -2.84 1.46 -1.59
CA GLY A 58 -2.37 1.68 -2.94
C GLY A 58 -0.88 1.42 -3.02
N ILE A 59 -0.43 0.60 -3.96
CA ILE A 59 0.99 0.37 -4.21
C ILE A 59 1.41 1.20 -5.42
N VAL A 60 2.34 2.12 -5.21
CA VAL A 60 2.89 3.00 -6.25
C VAL A 60 4.24 2.42 -6.71
N TYR A 61 4.29 2.01 -7.97
CA TYR A 61 5.47 1.38 -8.58
C TYR A 61 6.30 2.37 -9.39
N ASN A 62 5.67 3.40 -9.94
CA ASN A 62 6.33 4.41 -10.74
C ASN A 62 5.64 5.76 -10.55
N GLU A 63 6.45 6.81 -10.42
CA GLU A 63 6.01 8.19 -10.47
C GLU A 63 6.69 8.87 -11.65
N ASP A 64 5.88 9.24 -12.63
CA ASP A 64 6.30 10.12 -13.70
C ASP A 64 6.17 11.56 -13.20
N PHE A 65 7.28 12.08 -12.68
CA PHE A 65 7.36 13.45 -12.16
C PHE A 65 7.20 14.51 -13.25
N ASP A 66 7.56 14.21 -14.50
CA ASP A 66 7.47 15.16 -15.61
C ASP A 66 6.02 15.32 -16.06
N GLU A 67 5.23 14.25 -16.00
CA GLU A 67 3.79 14.28 -16.30
C GLU A 67 2.89 14.51 -15.08
N GLY A 68 3.45 14.49 -13.87
CA GLY A 68 2.70 14.54 -12.61
C GLY A 68 1.76 13.35 -12.44
N ARG A 69 2.11 12.18 -12.98
CA ARG A 69 1.29 10.96 -12.96
C ARG A 69 1.94 9.89 -12.10
N SER A 70 1.13 9.25 -11.26
CA SER A 70 1.53 8.09 -10.47
C SER A 70 0.71 6.88 -10.92
N TYR A 71 1.39 5.76 -11.18
CA TYR A 71 0.73 4.50 -11.49
C TYR A 71 0.69 3.65 -10.23
N PHE A 72 -0.49 3.11 -9.92
CA PHE A 72 -0.69 2.32 -8.73
C PHE A 72 -1.75 1.23 -8.90
N ASP A 73 -1.60 0.18 -8.10
CA ASP A 73 -2.62 -0.84 -7.91
C ASP A 73 -3.27 -0.69 -6.54
N LEU A 74 -4.59 -0.90 -6.49
CA LEU A 74 -5.38 -0.79 -5.27
C LEU A 74 -5.75 -2.17 -4.73
N PHE A 75 -5.54 -2.35 -3.44
CA PHE A 75 -5.90 -3.58 -2.73
C PHE A 75 -6.74 -3.28 -1.51
N GLN A 76 -7.67 -4.19 -1.20
CA GLN A 76 -8.36 -4.25 0.07
C GLN A 76 -8.02 -5.58 0.73
N LEU A 77 -7.32 -5.53 1.86
CA LEU A 77 -6.71 -6.68 2.51
C LEU A 77 -7.31 -6.87 3.90
N ASP A 78 -7.69 -8.09 4.26
CA ASP A 78 -8.22 -8.36 5.59
C ASP A 78 -7.10 -8.32 6.66
N HIS A 79 -7.47 -8.02 7.90
CA HIS A 79 -6.53 -7.99 9.02
C HIS A 79 -5.71 -9.30 9.12
N GLY A 80 -4.39 -9.17 9.30
CA GLY A 80 -3.45 -10.28 9.38
C GLY A 80 -2.96 -10.81 8.03
N THR A 81 -3.47 -10.29 6.91
CA THR A 81 -3.02 -10.68 5.57
C THR A 81 -1.61 -10.16 5.29
N THR A 82 -0.82 -10.99 4.58
CA THR A 82 0.45 -10.58 3.99
C THR A 82 0.29 -10.44 2.48
N LEU A 83 0.61 -9.27 1.93
CA LEU A 83 0.68 -9.03 0.49
C LEU A 83 2.13 -9.13 0.01
N HIS A 84 2.37 -10.04 -0.93
CA HIS A 84 3.64 -10.16 -1.64
C HIS A 84 3.55 -9.40 -2.96
N ILE A 85 4.46 -8.46 -3.17
CA ILE A 85 4.46 -7.55 -4.30
C ILE A 85 5.59 -7.95 -5.24
N THR A 86 5.23 -8.34 -6.47
CA THR A 86 6.17 -8.73 -7.52
C THR A 86 5.81 -8.00 -8.81
N VAL A 87 6.81 -7.43 -9.49
CA VAL A 87 6.64 -6.83 -10.82
C VAL A 87 7.35 -7.74 -11.82
N LEU A 88 6.59 -8.27 -12.78
CA LEU A 88 7.12 -9.08 -13.87
C LEU A 88 7.58 -8.13 -14.99
N ILE A 89 8.87 -8.17 -15.30
CA ILE A 89 9.48 -7.44 -16.42
C ILE A 89 9.48 -8.33 -17.66
#